data_AF-A0A3M5B1J4-F1
#
_entry.id   AF-A0A3M5B1J4-F1
#
_cell.length_a   1.000
_cell.length_b   1.000
_cell.length_c   1.000
_cell.angle_alpha   90.00
_cell.angle_beta   90.00
_cell.angle_gamma   90.00
#
_symmetry.space_group_name_H-M   'P 1'
#
loop_
_entity.id
_entity.type
_entity.pdbx_description
1 polymer ?
#
loop_
_entity_poly.entity_id
_entity_poly.type
_entity_poly.pdbx_seq_one_letter_code
_entity_poly.pdbx_strand_id
1 'polypeptide(L)'
;MSLLRRSRTRLNIAKIGQRPTLTKSTSHSGLTKKLTRPLPMIDPNERHYESLAYRPGNIPEQASLRTEPYHSCSARLPWGKTQQTTSMKLLEESTPEKMRIWEQVAKEKEKNKTAGTDMPALHQEVELHNKCNHEHFRFAPLPRWSRFWLISLQLGKGGFIVLSPFIVLAHLSLISVSHKPWQAVTVDLLLGAYPLYLGSPLLLWLIGHVVIYHFPLVWLRPPKGPLWELNRRTGLVTIFDYKRHRKEGVIDEFVAPFYEFDAYMTTTHNLHGPTYGLLLQHRYEDRKINFHMLMNADDFQQRPCALWDFLQNYMDTSGPIPDIPLFEPYRHLDPVTASYDQQRGRDPRYWVDMDDATFKAEVDAMWQRIYAIDTFSRPNLMARYVDYGS
;
A
#
# COMPACT_ATOMS: atom_id res chain seq x y z
N MET A 1 -3.43 -18.83 -71.12
CA MET A 1 -2.50 -19.92 -70.76
C MET A 1 -2.57 -20.08 -69.25
N SER A 2 -3.45 -20.94 -68.72
CA SER A 2 -3.20 -22.36 -68.41
C SER A 2 -2.03 -22.54 -67.41
N LEU A 3 -2.08 -23.22 -66.26
CA LEU A 3 -3.02 -24.14 -65.61
C LEU A 3 -2.47 -24.30 -64.16
N LEU A 4 -3.30 -24.19 -63.13
CA LEU A 4 -3.68 -25.26 -62.18
C LEU A 4 -2.53 -26.04 -61.47
N ARG A 5 -2.45 -25.90 -60.14
CA ARG A 5 -2.59 -27.07 -59.24
C ARG A 5 -3.00 -26.70 -57.80
N ARG A 6 -4.21 -27.13 -57.45
CA ARG A 6 -4.72 -27.34 -56.09
C ARG A 6 -3.96 -28.48 -55.41
N SER A 7 -3.85 -28.43 -54.08
CA SER A 7 -4.20 -29.59 -53.26
C SER A 7 -5.01 -29.15 -52.04
N ARG A 8 -6.12 -29.85 -51.83
CA ARG A 8 -7.02 -29.80 -50.68
C ARG A 8 -6.67 -31.00 -49.80
N THR A 9 -6.77 -30.86 -48.48
CA THR A 9 -7.16 -31.99 -47.63
C THR A 9 -8.24 -31.51 -46.66
N ARG A 10 -9.36 -32.23 -46.66
CA ARG A 10 -10.55 -32.10 -45.82
C ARG A 10 -10.70 -33.40 -45.02
N LEU A 11 -11.53 -33.33 -43.97
CA LEU A 11 -12.28 -34.40 -43.28
C LEU A 11 -11.48 -35.15 -42.19
N ASN A 12 -12.00 -35.45 -40.99
CA ASN A 12 -13.36 -35.73 -40.48
C ASN A 12 -13.49 -35.20 -39.02
N ILE A 13 -14.60 -34.61 -38.54
CA ILE A 13 -15.91 -35.18 -38.16
C ILE A 13 -15.84 -36.37 -37.18
N ALA A 14 -16.27 -36.13 -35.94
CA ALA A 14 -17.09 -37.07 -35.18
C ALA A 14 -18.03 -36.31 -34.23
N LYS A 15 -19.33 -36.44 -34.50
CA LYS A 15 -20.49 -36.10 -33.66
C LYS A 15 -20.73 -37.23 -32.63
N ILE A 16 -21.72 -36.98 -31.75
CA ILE A 16 -22.57 -37.91 -30.96
C ILE A 16 -22.27 -37.77 -29.47
N GLY A 17 -23.22 -37.53 -28.56
CA GLY A 17 -24.68 -37.53 -28.69
C GLY A 17 -25.35 -37.06 -27.40
N GLN A 18 -26.62 -36.68 -27.54
CA GLN A 18 -27.51 -36.17 -26.51
C GLN A 18 -27.98 -37.25 -25.51
N ARG A 19 -28.48 -36.73 -24.36
CA ARG A 19 -29.27 -37.33 -23.26
C ARG A 19 -30.17 -38.53 -23.59
N PRO A 20 -30.56 -39.29 -22.55
CA PRO A 20 -31.94 -39.11 -22.06
C PRO A 20 -32.08 -39.08 -20.53
N THR A 21 -33.11 -38.36 -20.09
CA THR A 21 -33.74 -38.38 -18.76
C THR A 21 -34.50 -39.68 -18.51
N LEU A 22 -34.45 -40.23 -17.30
CA LEU A 22 -35.57 -41.00 -16.74
C LEU A 22 -35.64 -40.89 -15.22
N THR A 23 -36.85 -40.61 -14.75
CA THR A 23 -37.35 -40.56 -13.38
C THR A 23 -37.36 -41.92 -12.68
N LYS A 24 -37.09 -41.95 -11.37
CA LYS A 24 -37.85 -42.79 -10.42
C LYS A 24 -37.69 -42.34 -8.97
N SER A 25 -38.84 -41.99 -8.39
CA SER A 25 -39.11 -41.88 -6.96
C SER A 25 -39.12 -43.27 -6.32
N THR A 26 -38.52 -43.39 -5.14
CA THR A 26 -38.98 -44.36 -4.13
C THR A 26 -38.62 -43.83 -2.74
N SER A 27 -39.65 -43.51 -1.97
CA SER A 27 -39.61 -43.29 -0.53
C SER A 27 -39.33 -44.60 0.20
N HIS A 28 -38.44 -44.59 1.18
CA HIS A 28 -38.52 -45.53 2.31
C HIS A 28 -38.22 -44.77 3.60
N SER A 29 -39.22 -44.77 4.48
CA SER A 29 -39.14 -44.31 5.85
C SER A 29 -38.20 -45.21 6.65
N GLY A 30 -37.21 -44.62 7.29
CA GLY A 30 -36.36 -45.28 8.28
C GLY A 30 -36.13 -44.33 9.44
N LEU A 31 -36.94 -44.46 10.48
CA LEU A 31 -36.85 -43.70 11.71
C LEU A 31 -35.62 -44.16 12.50
N THR A 32 -34.45 -43.56 12.26
CA THR A 32 -33.28 -43.72 13.14
C THR A 32 -33.03 -42.41 13.87
N LYS A 33 -33.38 -42.38 15.16
CA LYS A 33 -32.93 -41.34 16.11
C LYS A 33 -31.41 -41.35 16.15
N LYS A 34 -30.76 -40.51 15.33
CA LYS A 34 -29.36 -40.14 15.52
C LYS A 34 -29.31 -39.11 16.63
N LEU A 35 -28.69 -39.49 17.74
CA LEU A 35 -28.32 -38.62 18.84
C LEU A 35 -27.26 -37.63 18.30
N THR A 36 -27.70 -36.53 17.73
CA THR A 36 -26.80 -35.45 17.30
C THR A 36 -26.31 -34.75 18.56
N ARG A 37 -25.11 -35.10 19.03
CA ARG A 37 -24.35 -34.21 19.91
C ARG A 37 -24.35 -32.82 19.25
N PRO A 38 -24.66 -31.73 19.97
CA PRO A 38 -24.42 -30.41 19.41
C PRO A 38 -22.92 -30.34 19.12
N LEU A 39 -22.57 -30.31 17.83
CA LEU A 39 -21.30 -29.75 17.42
C LEU A 39 -21.26 -28.35 18.05
N PRO A 40 -20.16 -27.95 18.71
CA PRO A 40 -20.04 -26.59 19.19
C PRO A 40 -20.39 -25.66 18.04
N MET A 41 -21.22 -24.65 18.30
CA MET A 41 -21.50 -23.62 17.32
C MET A 41 -20.17 -22.92 17.03
N ILE A 42 -19.49 -23.38 15.98
CA ILE A 42 -18.33 -22.72 15.40
C ILE A 42 -18.84 -21.34 15.02
N ASP A 43 -18.28 -20.30 15.63
CA ASP A 43 -18.61 -18.91 15.35
C ASP A 43 -18.53 -18.73 13.82
N PRO A 44 -19.56 -18.19 13.13
CA PRO A 44 -19.48 -17.90 11.70
C PRO A 44 -18.21 -17.08 11.32
N ASN A 45 -17.64 -16.31 12.24
CA ASN A 45 -16.36 -15.62 12.07
C ASN A 45 -15.14 -16.58 11.96
N GLU A 46 -15.16 -17.75 12.61
CA GLU A 46 -14.11 -18.77 12.50
C GLU A 46 -14.07 -19.45 11.13
N ARG A 47 -15.11 -19.31 10.29
CA ARG A 47 -15.08 -19.81 8.91
C ARG A 47 -14.45 -18.84 7.92
N HIS A 48 -14.34 -17.56 8.25
CA HIS A 48 -13.82 -16.54 7.33
C HIS A 48 -12.29 -16.44 7.40
N TYR A 49 -11.72 -16.47 8.61
CA TYR A 49 -10.27 -16.44 8.82
C TYR A 49 -9.67 -17.85 8.86
N GLU A 50 -8.46 -17.99 8.33
CA GLU A 50 -7.76 -19.28 8.32
C GLU A 50 -7.07 -19.56 9.66
N SER A 51 -6.64 -20.80 9.87
CA SER A 51 -6.06 -21.24 11.14
C SER A 51 -4.75 -20.54 11.53
N LEU A 52 -4.02 -20.01 10.56
CA LEU A 52 -2.77 -19.26 10.76
C LEU A 52 -3.00 -17.76 10.94
N ALA A 53 -4.26 -17.29 10.86
CA ALA A 53 -4.62 -15.90 11.10
C ALA A 53 -4.17 -15.44 12.48
N TYR A 54 -3.58 -14.25 12.55
CA TYR A 54 -3.06 -13.74 13.81
C TYR A 54 -4.21 -13.46 14.79
N ARG A 55 -4.10 -14.04 15.98
CA ARG A 55 -4.97 -13.80 17.14
C ARG A 55 -4.09 -13.82 18.39
N PRO A 56 -4.10 -12.77 19.22
CA PRO A 56 -3.29 -12.72 20.44
C PRO A 56 -3.54 -13.88 21.39
N GLY A 57 -4.76 -14.43 21.41
CA GLY A 57 -5.14 -15.57 22.26
C GLY A 57 -4.79 -16.95 21.71
N ASN A 58 -4.33 -17.06 20.45
CA ASN A 58 -4.08 -18.34 19.78
C ASN A 58 -2.74 -18.33 19.02
N ILE A 59 -1.66 -17.97 19.73
CA ILE A 59 -0.30 -18.00 19.19
C ILE A 59 0.30 -19.39 19.50
N PRO A 60 0.78 -20.15 18.50
CA PRO A 60 1.42 -21.44 18.74
C PRO A 60 2.78 -21.27 19.43
N GLU A 61 3.29 -22.34 20.06
CA GLU A 61 4.67 -22.37 20.53
C GLU A 61 5.64 -22.18 19.37
N GLN A 62 6.71 -21.43 19.61
CA GLN A 62 7.65 -21.03 18.58
C GLN A 62 9.05 -21.49 18.90
N ALA A 63 9.81 -21.84 17.85
CA ALA A 63 11.22 -22.15 18.01
C ALA A 63 12.00 -20.90 18.48
N SER A 64 13.12 -21.12 19.16
CA SER A 64 14.04 -20.07 19.58
C SER A 64 14.49 -19.22 18.39
N LEU A 65 14.74 -17.94 18.66
CA LEU A 65 15.27 -17.00 17.67
C LEU A 65 16.57 -17.56 17.05
N ARG A 66 16.67 -17.55 15.72
CA ARG A 66 17.87 -18.01 14.99
C ARG A 66 18.59 -16.89 14.26
N THR A 67 17.92 -15.77 14.03
CA THR A 67 18.47 -14.63 13.32
C THR A 67 18.94 -13.55 14.28
N GLU A 68 20.15 -13.06 14.04
CA GLU A 68 20.67 -11.89 14.73
C GLU A 68 19.93 -10.61 14.26
N PRO A 69 19.73 -9.63 15.16
CA PRO A 69 19.21 -8.33 14.77
C PRO A 69 20.08 -7.69 13.69
N TYR A 70 19.43 -7.08 12.70
CA TYR A 70 20.14 -6.41 11.63
C TYR A 70 20.99 -5.23 12.15
N HIS A 71 22.18 -5.00 11.58
CA HIS A 71 23.17 -4.05 12.12
C HIS A 71 22.69 -2.60 12.30
N SER A 72 21.67 -2.17 11.56
CA SER A 72 21.09 -0.82 11.69
C SER A 72 19.85 -0.76 12.59
N CYS A 73 19.49 -1.86 13.26
CA CYS A 73 18.38 -1.93 14.20
C CYS A 73 18.82 -1.36 15.54
N SER A 74 18.10 -0.34 16.02
CA SER A 74 18.35 0.31 17.29
C SER A 74 17.60 -0.34 18.45
N ALA A 75 16.40 -0.87 18.20
CA ALA A 75 15.57 -1.49 19.24
C ALA A 75 14.56 -2.48 18.65
N ARG A 76 14.28 -3.58 19.35
CA ARG A 76 13.14 -4.46 19.07
C ARG A 76 11.86 -3.84 19.64
N LEU A 77 10.80 -3.80 18.86
CA LEU A 77 9.49 -3.33 19.31
C LEU A 77 8.69 -4.51 19.88
N PRO A 78 8.06 -4.37 21.06
CA PRO A 78 7.31 -5.45 21.68
C PRO A 78 6.02 -5.76 20.94
N TRP A 79 5.59 -7.01 21.02
CA TRP A 79 4.25 -7.44 20.61
C TRP A 79 3.21 -7.19 21.70
N GLY A 80 1.98 -6.90 21.28
CA GLY A 80 0.80 -6.81 22.13
C GLY A 80 0.59 -5.47 22.84
N LYS A 81 -0.54 -5.35 23.54
CA LYS A 81 -1.02 -4.10 24.18
C LYS A 81 -0.98 -2.90 23.23
N THR A 82 -1.46 -3.11 22.01
CA THR A 82 -1.48 -2.11 20.96
C THR A 82 -2.45 -0.99 21.29
N GLN A 83 -2.10 0.23 20.89
CA GLN A 83 -3.02 1.35 20.90
C GLN A 83 -3.68 1.48 19.52
N GLN A 84 -4.89 2.06 19.46
CA GLN A 84 -5.59 2.33 18.19
C GLN A 84 -4.96 3.54 17.49
N THR A 85 -3.81 3.31 16.86
CA THR A 85 -3.00 4.30 16.15
C THR A 85 -2.79 3.87 14.69
N THR A 86 -2.40 4.84 13.85
CA THR A 86 -2.14 4.61 12.42
C THR A 86 -0.91 5.39 11.96
N SER A 87 -0.42 5.10 10.76
CA SER A 87 0.52 5.99 10.10
C SER A 87 -0.19 7.26 9.67
N MET A 88 0.35 8.42 10.08
CA MET A 88 -0.16 9.74 9.69
C MET A 88 -0.25 9.89 8.17
N LYS A 89 0.70 9.27 7.44
CA LYS A 89 0.67 9.26 5.99
C LYS A 89 -0.61 8.62 5.43
N LEU A 90 -1.03 7.48 5.99
CA LEU A 90 -2.24 6.78 5.54
C LEU A 90 -3.51 7.57 5.85
N LEU A 91 -3.52 8.28 6.99
CA LEU A 91 -4.63 9.13 7.41
C LEU A 91 -4.76 10.37 6.51
N GLU A 92 -3.66 11.09 6.29
CA GLU A 92 -3.62 12.34 5.51
C GLU A 92 -3.76 12.12 3.99
N GLU A 93 -3.38 10.95 3.48
CA GLU A 93 -3.56 10.62 2.06
C GLU A 93 -5.05 10.53 1.66
N SER A 94 -5.93 10.20 2.61
CA SER A 94 -7.35 9.86 2.39
C SER A 94 -8.30 10.89 3.03
N THR A 95 -8.21 12.16 2.61
CA THR A 95 -9.11 13.22 3.11
C THR A 95 -10.56 13.00 2.67
N PRO A 96 -11.57 13.50 3.42
CA PRO A 96 -12.98 13.36 3.05
C PRO A 96 -13.30 13.89 1.65
N GLU A 97 -12.68 15.01 1.25
CA GLU A 97 -12.78 15.55 -0.12
C GLU A 97 -12.30 14.54 -1.16
N LYS A 98 -11.11 13.96 -0.99
CA LYS A 98 -10.57 12.95 -1.91
C LYS A 98 -11.45 11.71 -1.96
N MET A 99 -11.96 11.24 -0.81
CA MET A 99 -12.86 10.09 -0.76
C MET A 99 -14.12 10.34 -1.59
N ARG A 100 -14.75 11.52 -1.46
CA ARG A 100 -15.91 11.91 -2.25
C ARG A 100 -15.60 11.96 -3.75
N ILE A 101 -14.43 12.46 -4.14
CA ILE A 101 -13.98 12.44 -5.54
C ILE A 101 -13.86 10.99 -6.04
N TRP A 102 -13.24 10.10 -5.26
CA TRP A 102 -13.12 8.68 -5.64
C TRP A 102 -14.46 7.97 -5.73
N GLU A 103 -15.43 8.27 -4.86
CA GLU A 103 -16.80 7.74 -4.95
C GLU A 103 -17.48 8.19 -6.26
N GLN A 104 -17.32 9.46 -6.65
CA GLN A 104 -17.88 9.99 -7.89
C GLN A 104 -17.27 9.29 -9.11
N VAL A 105 -15.94 9.16 -9.14
CA VAL A 105 -15.22 8.44 -10.20
C VAL A 105 -15.67 6.98 -10.30
N ALA A 106 -15.88 6.30 -9.16
CA ALA A 106 -16.39 4.93 -9.15
C ALA A 106 -17.81 4.83 -9.72
N LYS A 107 -18.71 5.74 -9.33
CA LYS A 107 -20.09 5.80 -9.84
C LYS A 107 -20.13 6.08 -11.35
N GLU A 108 -19.32 7.02 -11.84
CA GLU A 108 -19.21 7.31 -13.26
C GLU A 108 -18.71 6.10 -14.05
N LYS A 109 -17.72 5.39 -13.51
CA LYS A 109 -17.18 4.17 -14.12
C LYS A 109 -18.23 3.06 -14.22
N GLU A 110 -19.02 2.83 -13.17
CA GLU A 110 -20.14 1.87 -13.21
C GLU A 110 -21.22 2.27 -14.22
N LYS A 111 -21.51 3.57 -14.30
CA LYS A 111 -22.48 4.12 -15.26
C LYS A 111 -22.01 3.96 -16.71
N ASN A 112 -20.73 4.20 -16.98
CA ASN A 112 -20.13 4.00 -18.29
C ASN A 112 -20.11 2.53 -18.70
N LYS A 113 -19.80 1.63 -17.74
CA LYS A 113 -19.82 0.17 -17.95
C LYS A 113 -21.23 -0.34 -18.27
N THR A 114 -22.24 0.16 -17.58
CA THR A 114 -23.65 -0.20 -17.86
C THR A 114 -24.17 0.42 -19.16
N ALA A 115 -23.62 1.56 -19.59
CA ALA A 115 -23.93 2.21 -20.87
C ALA A 115 -23.21 1.59 -22.09
N GLY A 116 -22.32 0.60 -21.91
CA GLY A 116 -21.56 -0.03 -22.99
C GLY A 116 -20.49 0.87 -23.61
N THR A 117 -20.24 2.04 -23.03
CA THR A 117 -19.21 2.99 -23.43
C THR A 117 -17.99 2.76 -22.56
N ASP A 118 -17.27 1.65 -22.80
CA ASP A 118 -15.95 1.41 -22.20
C ASP A 118 -14.96 2.38 -22.85
N MET A 119 -15.00 3.65 -22.42
CA MET A 119 -13.87 4.54 -22.57
C MET A 119 -12.84 4.07 -21.54
N PRO A 120 -11.67 3.55 -21.95
CA PRO A 120 -10.61 3.30 -21.01
C PRO A 120 -10.23 4.66 -20.42
N ALA A 121 -10.51 4.88 -19.13
CA ALA A 121 -10.02 6.10 -18.49
C ALA A 121 -8.51 6.18 -18.76
N LEU A 122 -7.95 7.38 -18.89
CA LEU A 122 -6.55 7.61 -19.27
C LEU A 122 -5.53 6.91 -18.34
N HIS A 123 -6.00 6.38 -17.19
CA HIS A 123 -5.26 5.62 -16.17
C HIS A 123 -5.79 4.18 -15.95
N GLN A 124 -6.76 3.73 -16.74
CA GLN A 124 -7.42 2.43 -16.61
C GLN A 124 -6.55 1.34 -17.25
N GLU A 125 -6.34 0.26 -16.48
CA GLU A 125 -5.64 -1.00 -16.82
C GLU A 125 -4.14 -1.10 -16.54
N VAL A 126 -3.49 -0.12 -15.92
CA VAL A 126 -2.17 -0.42 -15.33
C VAL A 126 -2.40 -1.00 -13.93
N GLU A 127 -2.33 -2.33 -13.81
CA GLU A 127 -2.37 -3.00 -12.52
C GLU A 127 -1.12 -2.58 -11.71
N LEU A 128 -1.28 -1.61 -10.82
CA LEU A 128 -0.18 -1.08 -10.00
C LEU A 128 0.26 -2.05 -8.90
N HIS A 129 -0.39 -3.22 -8.77
CA HIS A 129 -0.20 -4.25 -7.76
C HIS A 129 -0.25 -3.79 -6.29
N ASN A 130 -0.32 -2.48 -6.00
CA ASN A 130 -0.67 -1.91 -4.70
C ASN A 130 -2.13 -2.21 -4.40
N LYS A 131 -2.39 -2.80 -3.24
CA LYS A 131 -3.74 -3.11 -2.78
C LYS A 131 -3.80 -2.96 -1.29
N CYS A 132 -4.68 -2.09 -0.81
CA CYS A 132 -4.93 -1.88 0.62
C CYS A 132 -6.43 -2.03 0.83
N ASN A 133 -6.86 -3.22 1.24
CA ASN A 133 -8.26 -3.48 1.60
C ASN A 133 -8.33 -4.23 2.93
N HIS A 134 -9.52 -4.68 3.32
CA HIS A 134 -9.73 -5.37 4.58
C HIS A 134 -8.96 -6.70 4.72
N GLU A 135 -8.60 -7.38 3.63
CA GLU A 135 -7.87 -8.66 3.66
C GLU A 135 -6.38 -8.53 3.31
N HIS A 136 -6.05 -7.70 2.34
CA HIS A 136 -4.73 -7.61 1.71
C HIS A 136 -4.17 -6.21 1.87
N PHE A 137 -2.99 -6.13 2.47
CA PHE A 137 -2.17 -4.93 2.53
C PHE A 137 -0.86 -5.22 1.79
N ARG A 138 -0.80 -4.79 0.53
CA ARG A 138 0.20 -5.13 -0.46
C ARG A 138 0.84 -3.88 -1.03
N PHE A 139 2.17 -3.87 -1.06
CA PHE A 139 2.95 -2.77 -1.59
C PHE A 139 3.77 -3.17 -2.82
N ALA A 140 3.71 -2.35 -3.85
CA ALA A 140 4.44 -2.43 -5.10
C ALA A 140 5.05 -1.07 -5.44
N PRO A 141 6.38 -0.96 -5.55
CA PRO A 141 7.05 0.29 -5.87
C PRO A 141 6.84 0.64 -7.34
N LEU A 142 6.67 1.93 -7.61
CA LEU A 142 6.64 2.42 -8.98
C LEU A 142 7.97 2.09 -9.70
N PRO A 143 7.92 1.77 -11.01
CA PRO A 143 9.12 1.55 -11.82
C PRO A 143 10.08 2.74 -11.74
N ARG A 144 11.37 2.46 -11.93
CA ARG A 144 12.42 3.50 -11.92
C ARG A 144 12.13 4.63 -12.91
N TRP A 145 11.60 4.30 -14.09
CA TRP A 145 11.21 5.28 -15.11
C TRP A 145 10.03 6.17 -14.68
N SER A 146 9.03 5.61 -14.00
CA SER A 146 7.91 6.38 -13.46
C SER A 146 8.38 7.33 -12.37
N ARG A 147 9.25 6.86 -11.48
CA ARG A 147 9.90 7.68 -10.45
C ARG A 147 10.75 8.80 -11.06
N PHE A 148 11.47 8.52 -12.15
CA PHE A 148 12.28 9.52 -12.85
C PHE A 148 11.42 10.70 -13.34
N TRP A 149 10.28 10.44 -13.98
CA TRP A 149 9.39 11.52 -14.45
C TRP A 149 8.80 12.34 -13.31
N LEU A 150 8.39 11.68 -12.22
CA LEU A 150 7.91 12.39 -11.02
C LEU A 150 9.01 13.27 -10.40
N ILE A 151 10.22 12.74 -10.24
CA ILE A 151 11.36 13.51 -9.73
C ILE A 151 11.71 14.66 -10.68
N SER A 152 11.72 14.43 -11.99
CA SER A 152 11.97 15.44 -13.01
C SER A 152 10.97 16.60 -12.93
N LEU A 153 9.69 16.29 -12.76
CA LEU A 153 8.64 17.30 -12.60
C LEU A 153 8.89 18.15 -11.35
N GLN A 154 9.15 17.51 -10.20
CA GLN A 154 9.36 18.20 -8.94
C GLN A 154 10.67 19.01 -8.92
N LEU A 155 11.74 18.47 -9.51
CA LEU A 155 13.02 19.14 -9.64
C LEU A 155 12.92 20.36 -10.56
N GLY A 156 12.19 20.26 -11.68
CA GLY A 156 11.96 21.39 -12.58
C GLY A 156 11.15 22.50 -11.91
N LYS A 157 10.02 22.15 -11.27
CA LYS A 157 9.16 23.11 -10.56
C LYS A 157 9.89 23.76 -9.38
N GLY A 158 10.51 22.94 -8.52
CA GLY A 158 11.25 23.42 -7.36
C GLY A 158 12.47 24.26 -7.75
N GLY A 159 13.24 23.80 -8.74
CA GLY A 159 14.38 24.53 -9.28
C GLY A 159 13.98 25.90 -9.83
N PHE A 160 12.88 25.99 -10.57
CA PHE A 160 12.38 27.28 -11.08
C PHE A 160 12.01 28.23 -9.93
N ILE A 161 11.24 27.75 -8.95
CA ILE A 161 10.79 28.57 -7.80
C ILE A 161 11.99 29.06 -6.97
N VAL A 162 12.98 28.19 -6.73
CA VAL A 162 14.15 28.52 -5.91
C VAL A 162 15.11 29.44 -6.64
N LEU A 163 15.40 29.21 -7.93
CA LEU A 163 16.38 30.02 -8.68
C LEU A 163 15.84 31.40 -9.07
N SER A 164 14.51 31.57 -9.17
CA SER A 164 13.86 32.84 -9.51
C SER A 164 14.25 34.02 -8.62
N PRO A 165 14.20 33.95 -7.27
CA PRO A 165 14.64 35.07 -6.43
C PRO A 165 16.15 35.35 -6.55
N PHE A 166 16.98 34.31 -6.64
CA PHE A 166 18.44 34.49 -6.75
C PHE A 166 18.85 35.19 -8.04
N ILE A 167 18.23 34.84 -9.17
CA ILE A 167 18.56 35.48 -10.45
C ILE A 167 18.07 36.93 -10.50
N VAL A 168 16.92 37.24 -9.89
CA VAL A 168 16.42 38.62 -9.76
C VAL A 168 17.37 39.46 -8.90
N LEU A 169 17.82 38.92 -7.76
CA LEU A 169 18.79 39.60 -6.90
C LEU A 169 20.12 39.81 -7.62
N ALA A 170 20.64 38.78 -8.30
CA ALA A 170 21.86 38.89 -9.10
C ALA A 170 21.72 39.94 -10.22
N HIS A 171 20.56 40.03 -10.84
CA HIS A 171 20.24 41.02 -11.87
C HIS A 171 20.31 42.45 -11.32
N LEU A 172 19.68 42.69 -10.15
CA LEU A 172 19.70 43.99 -9.47
C LEU A 172 21.12 44.38 -9.02
N SER A 173 21.86 43.43 -8.44
CA SER A 173 23.26 43.66 -8.04
C SER A 173 24.14 44.02 -9.24
N LEU A 174 23.97 43.34 -10.37
CA LEU A 174 24.77 43.58 -11.55
C LEU A 174 24.44 44.93 -12.21
N ILE A 175 23.18 45.36 -12.21
CA ILE A 175 22.79 46.71 -12.65
C ILE A 175 23.46 47.78 -11.79
N SER A 176 23.56 47.55 -10.47
CA SER A 176 24.16 48.51 -9.53
C SER A 176 25.68 48.65 -9.71
N VAL A 177 26.38 47.57 -10.04
CA VAL A 177 27.85 47.55 -10.15
C VAL A 177 28.35 47.85 -11.58
N SER A 178 27.52 47.60 -12.60
CA SER A 178 27.92 47.72 -14.00
C SER A 178 28.00 49.17 -14.48
N HIS A 179 29.07 49.48 -15.22
CA HIS A 179 29.21 50.77 -15.93
C HIS A 179 28.41 50.84 -17.24
N LYS A 180 27.83 49.71 -17.72
CA LYS A 180 26.96 49.67 -18.89
C LYS A 180 25.56 50.20 -18.55
N PRO A 181 24.82 50.78 -19.52
CA PRO A 181 23.41 51.12 -19.30
C PRO A 181 22.61 49.87 -18.90
N TRP A 182 21.66 50.04 -18.00
CA TRP A 182 20.86 48.94 -17.42
C TRP A 182 20.19 48.06 -18.49
N GLN A 183 19.84 48.64 -19.64
CA GLN A 183 19.25 47.93 -20.80
C GLN A 183 20.22 46.91 -21.39
N ALA A 184 21.49 47.29 -21.61
CA ALA A 184 22.50 46.40 -22.17
C ALA A 184 22.83 45.24 -21.22
N VAL A 185 22.95 45.54 -19.92
CA VAL A 185 23.13 44.51 -18.88
C VAL A 185 21.94 43.55 -18.86
N THR A 186 20.72 44.07 -19.02
CA THR A 186 19.51 43.25 -19.02
C THR A 186 19.43 42.33 -20.23
N VAL A 187 19.77 42.81 -21.43
CA VAL A 187 19.80 42.00 -22.65
C VAL A 187 20.88 40.91 -22.57
N ASP A 188 22.08 41.26 -22.11
CA ASP A 188 23.19 40.30 -21.92
C ASP A 188 22.76 39.15 -20.97
N LEU A 189 22.08 39.49 -19.86
CA LEU A 189 21.58 38.48 -18.92
C LEU A 189 20.42 37.67 -19.48
N LEU A 190 19.49 38.30 -20.20
CA LEU A 190 18.35 37.63 -20.80
C LEU A 190 18.76 36.62 -21.88
N LEU A 191 19.85 36.87 -22.60
CA LEU A 191 20.37 35.96 -23.62
C LEU A 191 21.31 34.89 -23.04
N GLY A 192 22.03 35.18 -21.95
CA GLY A 192 22.99 34.26 -21.34
C GLY A 192 22.46 33.53 -20.11
N ALA A 193 22.25 34.28 -19.01
CA ALA A 193 21.97 33.72 -17.70
C ALA A 193 20.53 33.19 -17.56
N TYR A 194 19.53 33.94 -18.02
CA TYR A 194 18.12 33.55 -17.86
C TYR A 194 17.78 32.22 -18.53
N PRO A 195 18.20 31.94 -19.79
CA PRO A 195 17.88 30.67 -20.44
C PRO A 195 18.54 29.48 -19.73
N LEU A 196 19.74 29.67 -19.18
CA LEU A 196 20.47 28.60 -18.49
C LEU A 196 19.89 28.31 -17.10
N TYR A 197 19.60 29.34 -16.30
CA TYR A 197 19.16 29.19 -14.91
C TYR A 197 17.65 29.11 -14.72
N LEU A 198 16.85 29.83 -15.52
CA LEU A 198 15.38 29.79 -15.47
C LEU A 198 14.77 29.01 -16.64
N GLY A 199 15.36 29.10 -17.83
CA GLY A 199 14.88 28.39 -19.00
C GLY A 199 15.03 26.87 -18.87
N SER A 200 16.17 26.38 -18.37
CA SER A 200 16.39 24.93 -18.24
C SER A 200 15.46 24.25 -17.22
N PRO A 201 15.19 24.79 -16.00
CA PRO A 201 14.22 24.19 -15.09
C PRO A 201 12.78 24.33 -15.59
N LEU A 202 12.44 25.44 -16.25
CA LEU A 202 11.13 25.64 -16.86
C LEU A 202 10.85 24.63 -17.97
N LEU A 203 11.83 24.37 -18.83
CA LEU A 203 11.74 23.36 -19.88
C LEU A 203 11.61 21.96 -19.29
N LEU A 204 12.40 21.63 -18.25
CA LEU A 204 12.29 20.35 -17.54
C LEU A 204 10.90 20.18 -16.90
N TRP A 205 10.37 21.25 -16.30
CA TRP A 205 9.03 21.27 -15.72
C TRP A 205 7.96 21.07 -16.78
N LEU A 206 8.05 21.77 -17.91
CA LEU A 206 7.11 21.65 -19.03
C LEU A 206 7.11 20.23 -19.61
N ILE A 207 8.29 19.66 -19.89
CA ILE A 207 8.40 18.30 -20.42
C ILE A 207 7.82 17.28 -19.43
N GLY A 208 8.18 17.39 -18.14
CA GLY A 208 7.62 16.53 -17.10
C GLY A 208 6.10 16.62 -17.02
N HIS A 209 5.54 17.83 -17.12
CA HIS A 209 4.10 18.06 -17.09
C HIS A 209 3.41 17.42 -18.30
N VAL A 210 3.93 17.65 -19.51
CA VAL A 210 3.39 17.06 -20.75
C VAL A 210 3.41 15.54 -20.68
N VAL A 211 4.53 14.95 -20.25
CA VAL A 211 4.66 13.49 -20.18
C VAL A 211 3.71 12.88 -19.15
N ILE A 212 3.53 13.50 -17.98
CA ILE A 212 2.67 12.97 -16.92
C ILE A 212 1.17 13.09 -17.27
N TYR A 213 0.75 14.25 -17.79
CA TYR A 213 -0.67 14.55 -18.01
C TYR A 213 -1.19 14.20 -19.41
N HIS A 214 -0.32 14.14 -20.42
CA HIS A 214 -0.74 13.85 -21.80
C HIS A 214 -0.26 12.47 -22.30
N PHE A 215 0.75 11.86 -21.67
CA PHE A 215 1.29 10.56 -22.08
C PHE A 215 1.41 9.56 -20.92
N PRO A 216 0.30 9.18 -20.26
CA PRO A 216 0.33 8.30 -19.09
C PRO A 216 0.97 6.94 -19.34
N LEU A 217 0.81 6.36 -20.53
CA LEU A 217 1.42 5.08 -20.88
C LEU A 217 2.96 5.16 -20.98
N VAL A 218 3.52 6.34 -21.22
CA VAL A 218 4.97 6.53 -21.32
C VAL A 218 5.61 6.57 -19.94
N TRP A 219 4.97 7.25 -18.98
CA TRP A 219 5.51 7.41 -17.63
C TRP A 219 5.05 6.31 -16.68
N LEU A 220 3.80 5.85 -16.75
CA LEU A 220 3.20 4.86 -15.86
C LEU A 220 3.24 3.48 -16.50
N ARG A 221 4.35 2.76 -16.29
CA ARG A 221 4.46 1.34 -16.65
C ARG A 221 4.01 0.47 -15.48
N PRO A 222 3.41 -0.71 -15.71
CA PRO A 222 3.09 -1.62 -14.63
C PRO A 222 4.37 -1.97 -13.85
N PRO A 223 4.31 -1.93 -12.50
CA PRO A 223 5.41 -2.41 -11.69
C PRO A 223 5.61 -3.91 -11.93
N LYS A 224 6.81 -4.41 -11.62
CA LYS A 224 7.13 -5.83 -11.81
C LYS A 224 6.28 -6.77 -10.95
N GLY A 225 5.68 -6.23 -9.90
CA GLY A 225 4.90 -6.94 -8.91
C GLY A 225 5.08 -6.31 -7.52
N PRO A 226 4.39 -6.85 -6.51
CA PRO A 226 4.53 -6.42 -5.12
C PRO A 226 5.88 -6.81 -4.52
N LEU A 227 6.40 -6.01 -3.60
CA LEU A 227 7.58 -6.39 -2.80
C LEU A 227 7.20 -7.27 -1.60
N TRP A 228 6.07 -6.94 -1.00
CA TRP A 228 5.55 -7.65 0.16
C TRP A 228 4.03 -7.54 0.22
N GLU A 229 3.42 -8.47 0.94
CA GLU A 229 2.00 -8.56 1.18
C GLU A 229 1.73 -9.10 2.57
N LEU A 230 0.83 -8.43 3.28
CA LEU A 230 0.27 -8.85 4.55
C LEU A 230 -1.18 -9.26 4.30
N ASN A 231 -1.51 -10.51 4.60
CA ASN A 231 -2.86 -11.03 4.43
C ASN A 231 -3.51 -11.29 5.79
N ARG A 232 -4.46 -10.44 6.16
CA ARG A 232 -5.22 -10.55 7.42
C ARG A 232 -6.05 -11.84 7.47
N ARG A 233 -6.62 -12.27 6.33
CA ARG A 233 -7.48 -13.47 6.27
C ARG A 233 -6.71 -14.75 6.55
N THR A 234 -5.54 -14.90 5.93
CA THR A 234 -4.71 -16.09 6.06
C THR A 234 -3.73 -16.00 7.24
N GLY A 235 -3.40 -14.78 7.69
CA GLY A 235 -2.35 -14.52 8.67
C GLY A 235 -0.94 -14.58 8.10
N LEU A 236 -0.79 -14.68 6.79
CA LEU A 236 0.49 -14.88 6.13
C LEU A 236 1.10 -13.56 5.66
N VAL A 237 2.43 -13.53 5.68
CA VAL A 237 3.27 -12.49 5.12
C VAL A 237 4.01 -13.09 3.93
N THR A 238 3.87 -12.47 2.77
CA THR A 238 4.58 -12.86 1.55
C THR A 238 5.63 -11.82 1.20
N ILE A 239 6.85 -12.26 0.92
CA ILE A 239 7.97 -11.43 0.45
C ILE A 239 8.37 -11.94 -0.94
N PHE A 240 8.39 -11.04 -1.92
CA PHE A 240 8.69 -11.38 -3.31
C PHE A 240 10.12 -10.96 -3.66
N ASP A 241 10.96 -11.90 -4.09
CA ASP A 241 12.33 -11.65 -4.58
C ASP A 241 12.39 -11.76 -6.12
N TYR A 242 12.80 -10.66 -6.75
CA TYR A 242 12.88 -10.52 -8.21
C TYR A 242 14.33 -10.63 -8.75
N LYS A 243 15.30 -11.09 -7.95
CA LYS A 243 16.71 -11.23 -8.40
C LYS A 243 16.83 -12.15 -9.62
N ARG A 244 16.15 -13.29 -9.62
CA ARG A 244 16.19 -14.27 -10.72
C ARG A 244 15.21 -13.97 -11.84
N HIS A 245 14.21 -13.12 -11.60
CA HIS A 245 13.19 -12.75 -12.60
C HIS A 245 13.78 -12.22 -13.91
N ARG A 246 14.88 -11.43 -13.88
CA ARG A 246 15.48 -10.89 -15.11
C ARG A 246 16.16 -11.96 -15.97
N LYS A 247 16.70 -13.02 -15.35
CA LYS A 247 17.49 -14.05 -16.05
C LYS A 247 16.66 -15.28 -16.40
N GLU A 248 15.75 -15.66 -15.51
CA GLU A 248 15.04 -16.95 -15.56
C GLU A 248 13.51 -16.79 -15.61
N GLY A 249 12.99 -15.56 -15.43
CA GLY A 249 11.55 -15.31 -15.39
C GLY A 249 10.84 -15.79 -14.10
N VAL A 250 11.58 -16.37 -13.15
CA VAL A 250 11.03 -16.87 -11.87
C VAL A 250 11.00 -15.75 -10.82
N ILE A 251 9.87 -15.67 -10.10
CA ILE A 251 9.71 -14.84 -8.90
C ILE A 251 9.79 -15.78 -7.71
N ASP A 252 10.77 -15.57 -6.83
CA ASP A 252 10.90 -16.37 -5.62
C ASP A 252 9.99 -15.76 -4.54
N GLU A 253 9.13 -16.57 -3.94
CA GLU A 253 8.18 -16.13 -2.90
C GLU A 253 8.57 -16.76 -1.56
N PHE A 254 8.70 -15.94 -0.54
CA PHE A 254 8.86 -16.38 0.84
C PHE A 254 7.57 -16.10 1.60
N VAL A 255 6.93 -17.15 2.11
CA VAL A 255 5.63 -17.07 2.81
C VAL A 255 5.81 -17.60 4.22
N ALA A 256 5.50 -16.78 5.22
CA ALA A 256 5.54 -17.18 6.63
C ALA A 256 4.40 -16.52 7.42
N PRO A 257 3.94 -17.14 8.53
CA PRO A 257 2.96 -16.51 9.42
C PRO A 257 3.44 -15.18 9.99
N PHE A 258 2.52 -14.22 10.15
CA PHE A 258 2.82 -12.88 10.65
C PHE A 258 3.45 -12.88 12.05
N TYR A 259 2.99 -13.79 12.91
CA TYR A 259 3.52 -13.92 14.26
C TYR A 259 4.96 -14.44 14.31
N GLU A 260 5.58 -14.88 13.19
CA GLU A 260 7.00 -15.28 13.08
C GLU A 260 7.95 -14.12 12.77
N PHE A 261 7.42 -12.91 12.59
CA PHE A 261 8.21 -11.72 12.34
C PHE A 261 8.42 -10.92 13.63
N ASP A 262 9.59 -10.35 13.81
CA ASP A 262 9.84 -9.34 14.85
C ASP A 262 10.01 -7.97 14.23
N ALA A 263 9.41 -6.99 14.90
CA ALA A 263 9.56 -5.59 14.55
C ALA A 263 10.81 -5.01 15.19
N TYR A 264 11.59 -4.30 14.38
CA TYR A 264 12.74 -3.53 14.81
C TYR A 264 12.62 -2.10 14.33
N MET A 265 12.96 -1.16 15.21
CA MET A 265 13.21 0.22 14.84
C MET A 265 14.61 0.30 14.23
N THR A 266 14.70 0.89 13.03
CA THR A 266 15.99 1.20 12.39
C THR A 266 16.28 2.68 12.53
N THR A 267 17.52 3.02 12.88
CA THR A 267 17.98 4.41 12.96
C THR A 267 19.00 4.67 11.87
N THR A 268 18.74 5.66 11.02
CA THR A 268 19.70 6.14 10.02
C THR A 268 20.13 7.55 10.36
N HIS A 269 21.42 7.77 10.55
CA HIS A 269 21.96 9.10 10.83
C HIS A 269 22.15 9.88 9.53
N ASN A 270 21.39 10.96 9.36
CA ASN A 270 21.51 11.89 8.24
C ASN A 270 22.05 13.24 8.73
N LEU A 271 22.48 14.11 7.79
CA LEU A 271 22.94 15.48 8.09
C LEU A 271 21.91 16.31 8.85
N HIS A 272 20.62 15.98 8.73
CA HIS A 272 19.50 16.67 9.35
C HIS A 272 19.03 16.05 10.67
N GLY A 273 19.71 15.01 11.16
CA GLY A 273 19.33 14.28 12.37
C GLY A 273 19.12 12.79 12.14
N PRO A 274 18.86 12.02 13.21
CA PRO A 274 18.49 10.61 13.10
C PRO A 274 17.10 10.49 12.47
N THR A 275 16.95 9.58 11.51
CA THR A 275 15.66 9.20 10.95
C THR A 275 15.31 7.79 11.42
N TYR A 276 14.06 7.61 11.84
CA TYR A 276 13.58 6.31 12.33
C TYR A 276 12.68 5.62 11.32
N GLY A 277 12.87 4.31 11.17
CA GLY A 277 12.07 3.46 10.27
C GLY A 277 11.65 2.16 10.96
N LEU A 278 10.65 1.49 10.38
CA LEU A 278 10.19 0.17 10.82
C LEU A 278 10.69 -0.93 9.88
N LEU A 279 11.31 -1.94 10.46
CA LEU A 279 11.76 -3.16 9.77
C LEU A 279 11.08 -4.36 10.43
N LEU A 280 10.42 -5.21 9.63
CA LEU A 280 10.04 -6.55 10.08
C LEU A 280 11.09 -7.54 9.61
N GLN A 281 11.58 -8.39 10.53
CA GLN A 281 12.56 -9.42 10.24
C GLN A 281 11.98 -10.78 10.64
N HIS A 282 12.13 -11.78 9.78
CA HIS A 282 11.73 -13.14 10.09
C HIS A 282 12.69 -13.77 11.11
N ARG A 283 12.15 -14.50 12.10
CA ARG A 283 12.95 -15.06 13.20
C ARG A 283 13.88 -16.21 12.81
N TYR A 284 13.56 -16.93 11.74
CA TYR A 284 14.26 -18.17 11.39
C TYR A 284 15.11 -18.07 10.14
N GLU A 285 14.81 -17.11 9.26
CA GLU A 285 15.51 -16.90 8.00
C GLU A 285 15.89 -15.44 7.86
N ASP A 286 16.99 -15.16 7.13
CA ASP A 286 17.42 -13.79 6.82
C ASP A 286 16.50 -13.15 5.76
N ARG A 287 15.24 -12.95 6.14
CA ARG A 287 14.18 -12.32 5.35
C ARG A 287 13.68 -11.10 6.10
N LYS A 288 13.55 -9.98 5.39
CA LYS A 288 13.20 -8.70 5.98
C LYS A 288 12.35 -7.83 5.08
N ILE A 289 11.50 -7.03 5.70
CA ILE A 289 10.60 -6.07 5.05
C ILE A 289 10.86 -4.71 5.67
N ASN A 290 11.23 -3.73 4.83
CA ASN A 290 11.42 -2.36 5.28
C ASN A 290 10.20 -1.52 4.90
N PHE A 291 9.56 -0.93 5.92
CA PHE A 291 8.34 -0.13 5.79
C PHE A 291 8.57 1.38 5.64
N HIS A 292 9.80 1.82 5.33
CA HIS A 292 10.13 3.24 5.11
C HIS A 292 9.20 3.95 4.12
N MET A 293 8.58 3.24 3.18
CA MET A 293 7.65 3.83 2.21
C MET A 293 6.31 4.25 2.82
N LEU A 294 5.92 3.66 3.96
CA LEU A 294 4.68 4.00 4.68
C LEU A 294 4.86 5.15 5.66
N MET A 295 6.08 5.70 5.75
CA MET A 295 6.44 6.75 6.68
C MET A 295 7.21 7.83 5.95
N ASN A 296 7.09 9.07 6.41
CA ASN A 296 8.03 10.11 5.99
C ASN A 296 9.26 10.03 6.87
N ALA A 297 10.43 10.32 6.29
CA ALA A 297 11.66 10.46 7.05
C ALA A 297 11.47 11.56 8.10
N ASP A 298 11.55 11.19 9.37
CA ASP A 298 11.38 12.10 10.50
C ASP A 298 12.22 11.64 11.69
N ASP A 299 12.50 12.55 12.61
CA ASP A 299 13.24 12.32 13.86
C ASP A 299 12.36 11.80 15.00
N PHE A 300 11.10 11.50 14.71
CA PHE A 300 10.09 11.13 15.69
C PHE A 300 9.98 9.60 15.85
N GLN A 301 10.62 9.07 16.91
CA GLN A 301 10.69 7.63 17.24
C GLN A 301 9.34 6.95 17.45
N GLN A 302 8.29 7.71 17.75
CA GLN A 302 6.96 7.18 18.00
C GLN A 302 6.24 6.79 16.70
N ARG A 303 6.63 7.31 15.53
CA ARG A 303 6.03 6.93 14.25
C ARG A 303 6.23 5.45 13.89
N PRO A 304 7.45 4.87 13.96
CA PRO A 304 7.60 3.43 13.71
C PRO A 304 6.85 2.59 14.75
N CYS A 305 6.73 3.07 16.00
CA CYS A 305 5.91 2.44 17.03
C CYS A 305 4.41 2.46 16.69
N ALA A 306 3.88 3.59 16.23
CA ALA A 306 2.49 3.71 15.78
C ALA A 306 2.21 2.83 14.56
N LEU A 307 3.14 2.78 13.60
CA LEU A 307 3.01 1.90 12.45
C LEU A 307 3.03 0.43 12.88
N TRP A 308 3.84 0.07 13.87
CA TRP A 308 3.85 -1.28 14.40
C TRP A 308 2.54 -1.66 15.10
N ASP A 309 1.99 -0.77 15.94
CA ASP A 309 0.67 -0.95 16.55
C ASP A 309 -0.43 -1.07 15.48
N PHE A 310 -0.38 -0.25 14.43
CA PHE A 310 -1.27 -0.34 13.29
C PHE A 310 -1.21 -1.69 12.58
N LEU A 311 0.00 -2.18 12.26
CA LEU A 311 0.18 -3.46 11.57
C LEU A 311 -0.33 -4.62 12.42
N GLN A 312 -0.06 -4.61 13.73
CA GLN A 312 -0.61 -5.61 14.65
C GLN A 312 -2.14 -5.57 14.68
N ASN A 313 -2.75 -4.39 14.84
CA ASN A 313 -4.21 -4.23 14.83
C ASN A 313 -4.83 -4.64 13.48
N TYR A 314 -4.16 -4.32 12.37
CA TYR A 314 -4.59 -4.71 11.03
C TYR A 314 -4.51 -6.22 10.80
N MET A 315 -3.54 -6.93 11.38
CA MET A 315 -3.43 -8.38 11.24
C MET A 315 -4.24 -9.14 12.28
N ASP A 316 -4.60 -8.51 13.40
CA ASP A 316 -5.36 -9.13 14.49
C ASP A 316 -6.82 -9.34 14.13
N THR A 317 -7.20 -10.61 13.93
CA THR A 317 -8.56 -11.02 13.56
C THR A 317 -9.52 -11.09 14.75
N SER A 318 -9.06 -10.86 15.98
CA SER A 318 -9.91 -10.81 17.18
C SER A 318 -10.61 -9.46 17.37
N GLY A 319 -10.08 -8.39 16.77
CA GLY A 319 -10.64 -7.04 16.81
C GLY A 319 -11.04 -6.54 15.42
N PRO A 320 -11.77 -5.41 15.34
CA PRO A 320 -12.08 -4.76 14.06
C PRO A 320 -10.81 -4.25 13.38
N ILE A 321 -10.84 -4.08 12.05
CA ILE A 321 -9.77 -3.39 11.33
C ILE A 321 -9.61 -1.95 11.83
N PRO A 322 -8.40 -1.37 11.78
CA PRO A 322 -8.16 0.00 12.19
C PRO A 322 -9.17 0.98 11.60
N ASP A 323 -9.72 1.84 12.44
CA ASP A 323 -10.72 2.82 12.02
C ASP A 323 -10.04 4.03 11.39
N ILE A 324 -9.79 3.94 10.08
CA ILE A 324 -9.18 5.00 9.28
C ILE A 324 -9.94 5.18 7.96
N PRO A 325 -9.88 6.38 7.34
CA PRO A 325 -10.60 6.67 6.11
C PRO A 325 -10.29 5.69 4.98
N LEU A 326 -9.04 5.23 4.87
CA LEU A 326 -8.61 4.24 3.88
C LEU A 326 -9.45 2.96 3.87
N PHE A 327 -9.93 2.52 5.05
CA PHE A 327 -10.65 1.27 5.19
C PHE A 327 -12.18 1.41 5.18
N GLU A 328 -12.71 2.64 5.20
CA GLU A 328 -14.15 2.91 5.19
C GLU A 328 -14.91 2.10 4.13
N PRO A 329 -14.47 2.03 2.86
CA PRO A 329 -15.20 1.29 1.81
C PRO A 329 -15.23 -0.22 2.03
N TYR A 330 -14.38 -0.75 2.92
CA TYR A 330 -14.18 -2.18 3.11
C TYR A 330 -14.63 -2.68 4.48
N ARG A 331 -14.98 -1.79 5.42
CA ARG A 331 -15.35 -2.17 6.81
C ARG A 331 -16.50 -3.18 6.86
N HIS A 332 -17.50 -3.01 5.98
CA HIS A 332 -18.65 -3.90 5.89
C HIS A 332 -18.34 -5.29 5.30
N LEU A 333 -17.17 -5.48 4.68
CA LEU A 333 -16.76 -6.74 4.08
C LEU A 333 -16.04 -7.66 5.07
N ASP A 334 -15.40 -7.08 6.10
CA ASP A 334 -14.77 -7.83 7.17
C ASP A 334 -15.81 -8.20 8.24
N PRO A 335 -16.06 -9.49 8.52
CA PRO A 335 -17.20 -9.91 9.33
C PRO A 335 -17.07 -9.50 10.81
N VAL A 336 -15.86 -9.46 11.36
CA VAL A 336 -15.60 -8.99 12.73
C VAL A 336 -15.84 -7.49 12.84
N THR A 337 -15.32 -6.73 11.87
CA THR A 337 -15.53 -5.27 11.80
C THR A 337 -17.00 -4.93 11.60
N ALA A 338 -17.69 -5.59 10.68
CA ALA A 338 -19.11 -5.36 10.41
C ALA A 338 -19.96 -5.62 11.66
N SER A 339 -19.69 -6.72 12.38
CA SER A 339 -20.37 -7.04 13.64
C SER A 339 -20.10 -5.99 14.72
N TYR A 340 -18.85 -5.54 14.84
CA TYR A 340 -18.44 -4.50 15.79
C TYR A 340 -19.11 -3.15 15.50
N ASP A 341 -19.14 -2.74 14.23
CA ASP A 341 -19.74 -1.48 13.80
C ASP A 341 -21.26 -1.50 13.98
N GLN A 342 -21.92 -2.64 13.69
CA GLN A 342 -23.35 -2.82 13.91
C GLN A 342 -23.72 -2.72 15.40
N GLN A 343 -22.94 -3.35 16.28
CA GLN A 343 -23.18 -3.30 17.73
C GLN A 343 -23.05 -1.88 18.29
N ARG A 344 -22.18 -1.06 17.71
CA ARG A 344 -21.95 0.34 18.14
C ARG A 344 -22.82 1.35 17.42
N GLY A 345 -23.59 0.93 16.42
CA GLY A 345 -24.38 1.84 15.59
C GLY A 345 -23.51 2.85 14.83
N ARG A 346 -22.30 2.45 14.41
CA ARG A 346 -21.40 3.31 13.66
C ARG A 346 -22.00 3.64 12.28
N ASP A 347 -21.93 4.90 11.87
CA ASP A 347 -22.25 5.30 10.50
C ASP A 347 -21.26 4.69 9.47
N PRO A 348 -21.72 3.96 8.45
CA PRO A 348 -20.87 3.45 7.37
C PRO A 348 -20.19 4.53 6.51
N ARG A 349 -20.63 5.79 6.60
CA ARG A 349 -20.06 6.95 5.89
C ARG A 349 -19.38 7.96 6.83
N TYR A 350 -19.06 7.55 8.06
CA TYR A 350 -18.41 8.35 9.09
C TYR A 350 -17.25 9.20 8.55
N TRP A 351 -16.32 8.61 7.78
CA TRP A 351 -15.16 9.35 7.24
C TRP A 351 -15.47 10.15 5.99
N VAL A 352 -16.39 9.67 5.15
CA VAL A 352 -16.70 10.28 3.84
C VAL A 352 -17.48 11.59 4.00
N ASP A 353 -18.45 11.59 4.91
CA ASP A 353 -19.37 12.71 5.12
C ASP A 353 -18.88 13.68 6.21
N MET A 354 -17.72 13.42 6.82
CA MET A 354 -17.07 14.29 7.79
C MET A 354 -16.63 15.62 7.15
N ASP A 355 -16.83 16.73 7.87
CA ASP A 355 -16.31 18.03 7.45
C ASP A 355 -14.81 18.18 7.74
N ASP A 356 -14.15 19.10 7.03
CA ASP A 356 -12.70 19.26 7.08
C ASP A 356 -12.19 19.70 8.48
N ALA A 357 -13.00 20.44 9.26
CA ALA A 357 -12.60 20.88 10.59
C ALA A 357 -12.64 19.72 11.59
N THR A 358 -13.70 18.91 11.55
CA THR A 358 -13.79 17.68 12.34
C THR A 358 -12.72 16.67 11.94
N PHE A 359 -12.46 16.52 10.63
CA PHE A 359 -11.38 15.66 10.15
C PHE A 359 -10.01 16.12 10.66
N LYS A 360 -9.75 17.44 10.64
CA LYS A 360 -8.53 18.00 11.22
C LYS A 360 -8.41 17.71 12.71
N ALA A 361 -9.51 17.80 13.47
CA ALA A 361 -9.51 17.46 14.89
C ALA A 361 -9.19 15.98 15.14
N GLU A 362 -9.70 15.05 14.32
CA GLU A 362 -9.36 13.62 14.40
C GLU A 362 -7.88 13.35 14.04
N VAL A 363 -7.35 14.05 13.03
CA VAL A 363 -5.92 13.99 12.69
C VAL A 363 -5.07 14.49 13.85
N ASP A 364 -5.43 15.62 14.46
CA ASP A 364 -4.73 16.18 15.61
C ASP A 364 -4.85 15.26 16.85
N ALA A 365 -6.00 14.63 17.07
CA ALA A 365 -6.19 13.63 18.12
C ALA A 365 -5.32 12.37 17.88
N MET A 366 -5.20 11.93 16.62
CA MET A 366 -4.30 10.85 16.24
C MET A 366 -2.84 11.21 16.53
N TRP A 367 -2.42 12.43 16.21
CA TRP A 367 -1.10 12.93 16.60
C TRP A 367 -0.86 12.80 18.09
N GLN A 368 -1.80 13.29 18.92
CA GLN A 368 -1.67 13.20 20.37
C GLN A 368 -1.55 11.75 20.86
N ARG A 369 -2.31 10.82 20.29
CA ARG A 369 -2.19 9.39 20.60
C ARG A 369 -0.80 8.87 20.25
N ILE A 370 -0.27 9.22 19.07
CA ILE A 370 1.09 8.82 18.65
C ILE A 370 2.15 9.40 19.59
N TYR A 371 2.03 10.67 20.00
CA TYR A 371 2.93 11.29 20.99
C TYR A 371 2.90 10.58 22.34
N ALA A 372 1.72 10.09 22.74
CA ALA A 372 1.52 9.37 24.00
C ALA A 372 1.84 7.86 23.92
N ILE A 373 2.35 7.36 22.78
CA ILE A 373 2.70 5.94 22.64
C ILE A 373 3.83 5.59 23.61
N ASP A 374 3.56 4.56 24.41
CA ASP A 374 4.43 4.00 25.43
C ASP A 374 5.09 2.67 24.99
N THR A 375 5.22 2.40 23.69
CA THR A 375 5.67 1.10 23.15
C THR A 375 6.91 0.55 23.84
N PHE A 376 7.92 1.37 24.17
CA PHE A 376 9.15 0.90 24.81
C PHE A 376 9.01 0.44 26.26
N SER A 377 7.93 0.84 26.97
CA SER A 377 7.67 0.39 28.34
C SER A 377 6.81 -0.89 28.41
N ARG A 378 6.27 -1.33 27.27
CA ARG A 378 5.35 -2.47 27.22
C ARG A 378 6.09 -3.80 27.32
N PRO A 379 5.56 -4.79 28.05
CA PRO A 379 6.10 -6.14 28.01
C PRO A 379 5.84 -6.77 26.64
N ASN A 380 6.84 -7.46 26.09
CA ASN A 380 6.71 -8.18 24.83
C ASN A 380 5.86 -9.45 25.01
N LEU A 381 4.66 -9.49 24.42
CA LEU A 381 3.76 -10.66 24.45
C LEU A 381 4.44 -11.93 23.92
N MET A 382 5.29 -11.80 22.88
CA MET A 382 5.97 -12.95 22.27
C MET A 382 7.03 -13.59 23.16
N ALA A 383 7.48 -12.91 24.22
CA ALA A 383 8.44 -13.49 25.17
C ALA A 383 7.88 -14.70 25.94
N ARG A 384 6.57 -14.95 25.87
CA ARG A 384 5.93 -16.17 26.42
C ARG A 384 6.01 -17.38 25.49
N TYR A 385 6.22 -17.13 24.20
CA TYR A 385 6.14 -18.14 23.14
C TYR A 385 7.48 -18.39 22.44
N VAL A 386 8.38 -17.41 22.50
CA VAL A 386 9.69 -17.41 21.87
C VAL A 386 10.76 -17.21 22.92
N ASP A 387 11.75 -18.11 22.92
CA ASP A 387 13.01 -17.85 23.60
C ASP A 387 13.90 -16.95 22.73
N TYR A 388 14.12 -15.73 23.22
CA TYR A 388 14.90 -14.72 22.53
C TYR A 388 16.41 -14.83 22.77
N GLY A 389 16.85 -15.75 23.63
CA GLY A 389 18.23 -15.79 24.12
C GLY A 389 18.51 -14.58 25.02
N SER A 390 18.87 -14.85 26.27
CA SER A 390 19.33 -13.83 27.23
C SER A 390 20.73 -13.33 26.92
#